data_AF-A0A1V1I087-F1
#
_entry.id   AF-A0A1V1I087-F1
#
_cell.length_a   1.000
_cell.length_b   1.000
_cell.length_c   1.000
_cell.angle_alpha   90.00
_cell.angle_beta   90.00
_cell.angle_gamma   90.00
#
_symmetry.space_group_name_H-M   'P 1'
#
loop_
_entity.id
_entity.type
_entity.pdbx_description
1 polymer ?
#
loop_
_entity_poly.entity_id
_entity_poly.type
_entity_poly.pdbx_seq_one_letter_code
_entity_poly.pdbx_strand_id
1 'polypeptide(L)' 'MAVTVLNNPAGLRLKFDLGKDDLTGKTKVKSKTFSNVKYNASNEDVYEVASAIESLQEYPVLEVAKIDNTTLA' A
#
# COMPACT_ATOMS: atom_id res chain seq x y z
N MET A 1 -8.74 -17.79 -29.53
CA MET A 1 -7.79 -16.72 -29.13
C MET A 1 -7.31 -17.05 -27.73
N ALA A 2 -6.00 -17.10 -27.50
CA ALA A 2 -5.44 -17.37 -26.18
C ALA A 2 -5.23 -16.05 -25.44
N VAL A 3 -5.80 -15.93 -24.25
CA VAL A 3 -5.59 -14.76 -23.38
C VAL A 3 -4.19 -14.86 -22.79
N THR A 4 -3.38 -13.82 -22.97
CA THR A 4 -2.06 -13.70 -22.38
C THR A 4 -2.15 -12.88 -21.09
N VAL A 5 -1.62 -13.44 -20.01
CA VAL A 5 -1.57 -12.79 -18.70
C VAL A 5 -0.20 -12.14 -18.53
N LEU A 6 -0.17 -10.82 -18.44
CA LEU A 6 1.04 -10.07 -18.14
C LEU A 6 1.10 -9.76 -16.64
N ASN A 7 2.17 -10.25 -16.00
CA ASN A 7 2.44 -10.05 -14.58
C ASN A 7 3.02 -8.65 -14.35
N ASN A 8 2.16 -7.68 -13.99
CA ASN A 8 2.64 -6.34 -13.67
C ASN A 8 3.15 -6.28 -12.22
N PRO A 9 4.14 -5.40 -11.93
CA PRO A 9 4.56 -5.17 -10.56
C PRO A 9 3.39 -4.70 -9.69
N ALA A 10 3.35 -5.21 -8.46
CA ALA A 10 2.40 -4.82 -7.45
C ALA A 10 2.80 -3.47 -6.82
N GLY A 11 1.84 -2.80 -6.18
CA GLY A 11 2.07 -1.62 -5.35
C GLY A 11 1.71 -1.90 -3.90
N LEU A 12 2.48 -1.40 -2.95
CA LEU A 12 2.13 -1.41 -1.52
C LEU A 12 1.66 -0.01 -1.12
N ARG A 13 0.42 0.14 -0.68
CA ARG A 13 -0.13 1.40 -0.18
C ARG A 13 -0.32 1.33 1.33
N LEU A 14 0.21 2.33 2.03
CA LEU A 14 0.01 2.55 3.46
C LEU A 14 -0.78 3.84 3.65
N LYS A 15 -1.87 3.80 4.41
CA LYS A 15 -2.59 5.00 4.86
C LYS A 15 -2.20 5.30 6.31
N PHE A 16 -1.78 6.52 6.56
CA PHE A 16 -1.40 7.02 7.87
C PHE A 16 -2.46 7.97 8.40
N ASP A 17 -2.72 7.90 9.70
CA ASP A 17 -3.54 8.89 10.41
C ASP A 17 -2.64 9.98 10.99
N LEU A 18 -2.83 11.23 10.55
CA LEU A 18 -2.13 12.39 11.10
C LEU A 18 -2.99 13.11 12.15
N GLY A 19 -4.07 12.49 12.60
CA GLY A 19 -4.99 13.03 13.59
C GLY A 19 -5.96 14.04 13.00
N LYS A 20 -6.56 14.86 13.87
CA LYS A 20 -7.51 15.91 13.46
C LYS A 20 -6.81 17.24 13.25
N ASP A 21 -7.23 17.94 12.21
CA ASP A 21 -6.84 19.33 12.01
C ASP A 21 -7.63 20.23 12.97
N ASP A 22 -6.94 20.91 13.89
CA ASP A 22 -7.55 21.80 14.89
C ASP A 22 -8.35 22.96 14.26
N LEU A 23 -8.05 23.34 13.01
CA LEU A 23 -8.78 24.41 12.32
C LEU A 23 -10.05 23.95 11.58
N THR A 24 -10.15 22.69 11.17
CA THR A 24 -11.26 22.22 10.32
C THR A 24 -12.01 21.03 10.88
N GLY A 25 -11.54 20.41 11.97
CA GLY A 25 -12.13 19.25 12.60
C GLY A 25 -12.08 17.96 11.75
N LYS A 26 -11.42 18.01 10.59
CA LYS A 26 -11.31 16.88 9.65
C LYS A 26 -10.09 16.04 9.98
N THR A 27 -10.26 14.73 9.92
CA THR A 27 -9.15 13.76 10.05
C THR A 27 -8.21 13.91 8.84
N LYS A 28 -6.94 14.20 9.11
CA LYS A 28 -5.89 14.25 8.10
C LYS A 28 -5.37 12.84 7.90
N VAL A 29 -5.75 12.25 6.77
CA VAL A 29 -5.18 10.98 6.31
C VAL A 29 -4.20 11.23 5.18
N LYS A 30 -3.02 10.61 5.25
CA LYS A 30 -2.01 10.69 4.18
C LYS A 30 -1.69 9.28 3.73
N SER A 31 -1.71 9.04 2.43
CA SER A 31 -1.34 7.74 1.88
C SER A 31 0.02 7.80 1.22
N LYS A 32 0.88 6.80 1.47
CA LYS A 32 2.12 6.57 0.73
C LYS A 32 2.01 5.27 -0.04
N THR A 33 2.32 5.32 -1.33
CA THR A 33 2.37 4.13 -2.18
C THR A 33 3.80 3.86 -2.59
N PHE A 34 4.24 2.62 -2.39
CA PHE A 34 5.50 2.07 -2.86
C PHE A 34 5.22 1.25 -4.12
N SER A 35 5.67 1.75 -5.25
CA SER A 35 5.57 1.07 -6.55
C SER A 35 6.67 0.02 -6.70
N ASN A 36 6.56 -0.84 -7.71
CA ASN A 36 7.58 -1.85 -8.07
C ASN A 36 7.78 -2.96 -7.03
N VAL A 37 6.72 -3.34 -6.31
CA VAL A 37 6.71 -4.59 -5.52
C VAL A 37 6.65 -5.75 -6.51
N LYS A 38 7.38 -6.83 -6.22
CA LYS A 38 7.34 -8.02 -7.08
C LYS A 38 5.92 -8.55 -7.16
N TYR A 39 5.48 -8.88 -8.38
CA TYR A 39 4.14 -9.44 -8.61
C TYR A 39 3.90 -10.76 -7.86
N ASN A 40 4.98 -11.50 -7.56
CA ASN A 40 4.94 -12.77 -6.85
C ASN A 40 5.24 -12.64 -5.34
N ALA A 41 5.31 -11.42 -4.80
CA ALA A 41 5.51 -11.23 -3.37
C ALA A 41 4.30 -11.80 -2.59
N SER A 42 4.57 -12.58 -1.55
CA SER A 42 3.51 -13.12 -0.69
C SER A 42 2.80 -11.99 0.05
N ASN A 43 1.55 -12.24 0.44
CA ASN A 43 0.81 -11.27 1.26
C ASN A 43 1.49 -11.06 2.61
N GLU A 44 2.05 -12.12 3.20
CA GLU A 44 2.84 -12.08 4.44
C GLU A 44 4.08 -11.20 4.28
N ASP A 45 4.91 -11.42 3.25
CA ASP A 45 6.12 -10.63 3.00
C ASP A 45 5.80 -9.14 2.85
N VAL A 46 4.73 -8.82 2.12
CA VAL A 46 4.29 -7.44 1.90
C VAL A 46 3.80 -6.82 3.20
N TYR A 47 3.11 -7.60 4.04
CA TYR A 47 2.62 -7.15 5.35
C TYR A 47 3.76 -6.97 6.36
N GLU A 48 4.76 -7.85 6.40
CA GLU A 48 5.94 -7.69 7.25
C GLU A 48 6.71 -6.42 6.88
N VAL A 49 6.92 -6.16 5.59
CA VAL A 49 7.55 -4.92 5.14
C VAL A 49 6.71 -3.69 5.52
N ALA A 50 5.39 -3.78 5.40
CA ALA A 50 4.48 -2.72 5.84
C ALA A 50 4.60 -2.46 7.35
N SER A 51 4.68 -3.50 8.17
CA SER A 51 4.83 -3.40 9.63
C SER A 51 6.21 -2.85 10.02
N ALA A 52 7.27 -3.27 9.33
CA ALA A 52 8.60 -2.70 9.51
C ALA A 52 8.62 -1.20 9.17
N ILE A 53 7.95 -0.81 8.07
CA ILE A 53 7.80 0.60 7.72
C ILE A 53 6.98 1.33 8.78
N GLU A 54 5.86 0.78 9.23
CA GLU A 54 5.03 1.34 10.30
C GLU A 54 5.84 1.65 11.55
N SER A 55 6.71 0.72 11.99
CA SER A 55 7.57 0.92 13.16
C SER A 55 8.56 2.09 13.04
N LEU A 56 8.88 2.50 11.80
CA LEU A 56 9.76 3.63 11.50
C LEU A 56 9.00 4.94 11.26
N GLN A 57 7.67 4.90 11.19
CA GLN A 57 6.85 6.08 10.99
C GLN A 57 6.37 6.63 12.34
N GLU A 58 6.25 7.94 12.42
CA GLU A 58 5.76 8.64 13.61
C GLU A 58 4.22 8.56 13.75
N TYR A 59 3.54 8.31 12.63
CA TYR A 59 2.08 8.24 12.56
C TYR A 59 1.59 6.79 12.43
N PRO A 60 0.50 6.41 13.12
CA PRO A 60 -0.05 5.06 13.05
C PRO A 60 -0.58 4.76 11.64
N VAL A 61 -0.41 3.51 11.20
CA VAL A 61 -0.98 3.03 9.94
C VAL A 61 -2.43 2.62 10.18
N LEU A 62 -3.35 3.20 9.41
CA LEU A 62 -4.77 2.83 9.39
C LEU A 62 -5.04 1.62 8.50
N GLU A 63 -4.32 1.54 7.37
CA GLU A 63 -4.61 0.56 6.33
C GLU A 63 -3.35 0.21 5.56
N VAL A 64 -3.13 -1.09 5.40
CA VAL A 64 -2.12 -1.68 4.52
C VAL A 64 -2.86 -2.34 3.36
N ALA A 65 -2.57 -1.90 2.13
CA ALA A 65 -3.20 -2.44 0.94
C ALA A 65 -2.16 -2.86 -0.10
N LYS A 66 -2.26 -4.10 -0.58
CA LYS A 66 -1.53 -4.60 -1.75
C LYS A 66 -2.37 -4.33 -3.00
N ILE A 67 -1.78 -3.64 -3.97
CA ILE A 67 -2.38 -3.27 -5.24
C ILE A 67 -1.77 -4.17 -6.31
N ASP A 68 -2.48 -5.24 -6.65
CA ASP A 68 -2.10 -6.12 -7.75
C ASP A 68 -2.72 -5.61 -9.05
N ASN A 69 -1.90 -5.49 -10.09
CA ASN A 69 -2.34 -5.15 -11.43
C ASN A 69 -2.06 -6.31 -12.36
N THR A 70 -3.04 -6.70 -13.17
CA THR A 70 -2.87 -7.77 -14.17
C THR A 70 -3.44 -7.26 -15.48
N THR A 71 -2.64 -7.30 -16.53
CA THR A 71 -3.09 -6.94 -17.88
C THR A 71 -3.47 -8.24 -18.61
N LEU A 72 -4.67 -8.28 -19.20
CA LEU A 72 -5.12 -9.35 -20.07
C LEU A 72 -5.10 -8.85 -21.52
N ALA A 73 -4.33 -9.50 -22.39
CA ALA A 73 -4.16 -9.15 -23.80
C ALA A 73 -4.42 -10.36 -24.71
#